data_AF-A0AAV1KGJ3-F1
#
_entry.id   AF-A0AAV1KGJ3-F1
#
_cell.length_a   1.000
_cell.length_b   1.000
_cell.length_c   1.000
_cell.angle_alpha   90.00
_cell.angle_beta   90.00
_cell.angle_gamma   90.00
#
_symmetry.space_group_name_H-M   'P 1'
#
loop_
_entity.id
_entity.type
_entity.pdbx_description
1 polymer ?
#
loop_
_entity_poly.entity_id
_entity_poly.type
_entity_poly.pdbx_seq_one_letter_code
_entity_poly.pdbx_strand_id
1 'polypeptide(L)'
;MKQNINWHEYSQFPHLSQIECLGEDIQTAQHLSILHDDFKNRLEDIVTMEISPWIITPFNELEEENVVLQEELLQLSTNAELKPNIDNLLSIHQVHPSH
;
A
#
# COMPACT_ATOMS: atom_id res chain seq x y z
N MET A 1 30.16 -0.37 -14.25
CA MET A 1 31.02 -1.47 -13.75
C MET A 1 30.11 -2.40 -12.94
N LYS A 2 29.72 -3.55 -13.49
CA LYS A 2 28.85 -4.52 -12.78
C LYS A 2 29.74 -5.29 -11.80
N GLN A 3 29.58 -5.08 -10.51
CA GLN A 3 30.24 -5.89 -9.50
C GLN A 3 29.45 -7.20 -9.34
N ASN A 4 30.12 -8.32 -9.59
CA ASN A 4 29.55 -9.66 -9.46
C ASN A 4 29.48 -10.03 -7.97
N ILE A 5 28.32 -10.53 -7.57
CA ILE A 5 27.91 -11.10 -6.27
C ILE A 5 28.80 -12.24 -5.74
N ASN A 6 29.90 -12.55 -6.43
CA ASN A 6 30.68 -13.78 -6.25
C ASN A 6 31.88 -13.62 -5.33
N TRP A 7 32.03 -12.47 -4.65
CA TRP A 7 33.21 -12.19 -3.84
C TRP A 7 32.84 -11.73 -2.44
N HIS A 8 32.69 -12.72 -1.56
CA HIS A 8 33.06 -12.69 -0.14
C HIS A 8 32.24 -11.91 0.89
N GLU A 9 31.13 -11.25 0.54
CA GLU A 9 30.30 -10.60 1.56
C GLU A 9 28.98 -11.33 1.77
N TYR A 10 29.02 -12.39 2.59
CA TYR A 10 27.83 -12.94 3.22
C TYR A 10 27.31 -12.05 4.37
N SER A 11 27.58 -10.74 4.34
CA SER A 11 27.18 -9.79 5.38
C SER A 11 25.66 -9.72 5.59
N GLN A 12 24.90 -10.03 4.54
CA GLN A 12 23.44 -10.15 4.59
C GLN A 12 22.95 -11.39 5.37
N PHE A 13 23.83 -12.35 5.66
CA PHE A 13 23.54 -13.55 6.42
C PHE A 13 24.38 -13.54 7.71
N PRO A 14 23.80 -13.17 8.87
CA PRO A 14 24.53 -13.04 10.13
C PRO A 14 25.31 -14.30 10.55
N HIS A 15 24.85 -15.47 10.11
CA HIS A 15 25.46 -16.77 10.37
C HIS A 15 26.69 -17.07 9.50
N LEU A 16 26.85 -16.36 8.37
CA LEU A 16 27.90 -16.62 7.39
C LEU A 16 29.02 -15.57 7.42
N SER A 17 28.79 -14.42 8.07
CA SER A 17 29.77 -13.34 8.18
C SER A 17 30.95 -13.65 9.13
N GLN A 18 30.92 -14.77 9.85
CA GLN A 18 31.84 -15.09 10.95
C GLN A 18 32.78 -16.27 10.68
N ILE A 19 32.79 -16.84 9.47
CA ILE A 19 33.40 -18.16 9.22
C ILE A 19 34.62 -18.07 8.29
N GLU A 20 35.80 -18.44 8.78
CA GLU A 20 37.01 -18.71 7.97
C GLU A 20 36.94 -20.12 7.35
N CYS A 21 37.10 -20.22 6.03
CA CYS A 21 37.10 -21.49 5.30
C CYS A 21 38.37 -22.32 5.60
N LEU A 22 38.24 -23.38 6.41
CA LEU A 22 39.38 -24.21 6.82
C LEU A 22 39.05 -25.71 6.80
N GLY A 23 38.90 -26.30 5.61
CA GLY A 23 38.79 -27.76 5.40
C GLY A 23 37.65 -28.15 4.44
N GLU A 24 38.02 -28.42 3.19
CA GLU A 24 37.22 -28.09 1.99
C GLU A 24 35.93 -28.90 1.73
N ASP A 25 35.67 -30.05 2.38
CA ASP A 25 34.49 -30.87 2.02
C ASP A 25 33.45 -31.02 3.16
N ILE A 26 33.86 -31.41 4.36
CA ILE A 26 32.93 -31.64 5.48
C ILE A 26 32.38 -30.33 6.03
N GLN A 27 33.22 -29.31 6.17
CA GLN A 27 32.78 -27.99 6.61
C GLN A 27 31.90 -27.31 5.55
N THR A 28 32.21 -27.50 4.27
CA THR A 28 31.38 -27.02 3.16
C THR A 28 30.00 -27.67 3.17
N ALA A 29 29.91 -28.98 3.41
CA ALA A 29 28.63 -29.69 3.52
C ALA A 29 27.80 -29.23 4.74
N GLN A 30 28.46 -29.01 5.88
CA GLN A 30 27.82 -28.45 7.08
C GLN A 30 27.34 -27.03 6.84
N HIS A 31 28.14 -26.20 6.18
CA HIS A 31 27.80 -24.84 5.80
C HIS A 31 26.59 -24.79 4.86
N LEU A 32 26.55 -25.66 3.83
CA LEU A 32 25.39 -25.74 2.93
C LEU A 32 24.11 -26.17 3.67
N SER A 33 24.23 -27.00 4.71
CA SER A 33 23.09 -27.41 5.53
C SER A 33 22.56 -26.24 6.37
N ILE A 34 23.45 -25.47 7.01
CA ILE A 34 23.07 -24.28 7.78
C ILE A 34 22.42 -23.23 6.86
N LEU A 35 22.99 -23.04 5.67
CA LEU A 35 22.46 -22.12 4.67
C LEU A 35 21.07 -22.54 4.19
N HIS A 36 20.89 -23.84 3.92
CA HIS A 36 19.60 -24.39 3.53
C HIS A 36 18.53 -24.12 4.59
N ASP A 37 18.85 -24.34 5.87
CA ASP A 37 17.91 -24.13 6.96
C ASP A 37 17.58 -22.64 7.15
N ASP A 38 18.56 -21.75 7.01
CA ASP A 38 18.34 -20.29 7.01
C ASP A 38 17.39 -19.86 5.89
N PHE A 39 17.60 -20.35 4.67
CA PHE A 39 16.72 -20.07 3.54
C PHE A 39 15.31 -20.62 3.75
N LYS A 40 15.18 -21.82 4.31
CA LYS A 40 13.89 -22.42 4.59
C LYS A 40 13.08 -21.59 5.56
N ASN A 41 13.69 -21.14 6.65
CA ASN A 41 13.04 -20.30 7.67
C ASN A 41 12.61 -18.96 7.06
N ARG A 42 13.50 -18.28 6.33
CA ARG A 42 13.18 -16.99 5.71
C ARG A 42 12.10 -17.10 4.63
N LEU A 43 12.07 -18.21 3.90
CA LEU A 43 11.02 -18.47 2.92
C LEU A 43 9.68 -18.72 3.60
N GLU A 44 9.68 -19.46 4.70
CA GLU A 44 8.48 -19.68 5.52
C GLU A 44 7.91 -18.36 6.04
N ASP A 45 8.75 -17.44 6.53
CA ASP A 45 8.31 -16.11 6.94
C ASP A 45 7.61 -15.34 5.80
N ILE A 46 8.14 -15.41 4.58
CA ILE A 46 7.55 -14.73 3.41
C ILE A 46 6.24 -15.41 2.99
N VAL A 47 6.19 -16.75 2.98
CA VAL A 47 5.02 -17.52 2.56
C VAL A 47 3.88 -17.38 3.58
N THR A 48 4.19 -17.29 4.86
CA THR A 48 3.22 -17.12 5.94
C THR A 48 2.82 -15.67 6.18
N MET A 49 3.45 -14.72 5.48
CA MET A 49 3.12 -13.31 5.61
C MET A 49 1.70 -13.03 5.13
N GLU A 50 0.84 -12.59 6.05
CA GLU A 50 -0.49 -12.10 5.70
C GLU A 50 -0.41 -10.71 5.06
N ILE A 51 -0.78 -10.61 3.79
CA ILE A 51 -0.87 -9.33 3.09
C ILE A 51 -2.24 -8.72 3.39
N SER A 52 -2.25 -7.51 3.93
CA SER A 52 -3.50 -6.80 4.23
C SER A 52 -4.33 -6.56 2.95
N PRO A 53 -5.66 -6.62 3.02
CA PRO A 53 -6.53 -6.42 1.86
C PRO A 53 -6.30 -5.08 1.15
N TRP A 54 -5.94 -4.01 1.84
CA TRP A 54 -5.64 -2.71 1.22
C TRP A 54 -4.35 -2.71 0.36
N ILE A 55 -3.46 -3.69 0.53
CA ILE A 55 -2.30 -3.86 -0.37
C ILE A 55 -2.71 -4.67 -1.60
N ILE A 56 -3.58 -5.69 -1.41
CA ILE A 56 -4.05 -6.58 -2.47
C ILE A 56 -5.06 -5.87 -3.38
N THR A 57 -5.97 -5.11 -2.77
CA THR A 57 -7.02 -4.32 -3.38
C THR A 57 -6.98 -2.92 -2.77
N PRO A 58 -6.05 -2.07 -3.21
CA PRO A 58 -5.88 -0.71 -2.68
C PRO A 58 -7.10 0.17 -2.92
N PHE A 59 -7.85 -0.12 -3.98
CA PHE A 59 -9.14 0.48 -4.25
C PHE A 59 -10.19 -0.62 -4.21
N ASN A 60 -11.12 -0.55 -3.27
CA ASN A 60 -12.23 -1.49 -3.16
C ASN A 60 -13.49 -0.92 -3.85
N GLU A 61 -14.50 -1.76 -4.08
CA GLU A 61 -15.77 -1.34 -4.71
C GLU A 61 -16.47 -0.18 -3.98
N LEU A 62 -16.28 -0.08 -2.65
CA LEU A 62 -16.81 1.03 -1.85
C LEU A 62 -16.16 2.38 -2.21
N GLU A 63 -14.93 2.36 -2.69
CA GLU A 63 -14.20 3.54 -3.11
C GLU A 63 -14.67 4.05 -4.49
N GLU A 64 -15.06 3.15 -5.39
CA GLU A 64 -15.74 3.52 -6.64
C GLU A 64 -17.11 4.16 -6.36
N GLU A 65 -17.91 3.57 -5.49
CA GLU A 65 -19.21 4.14 -5.09
C GLU A 65 -19.04 5.50 -4.40
N ASN A 66 -18.01 5.66 -3.57
CA ASN A 66 -17.69 6.94 -2.92
C ASN A 66 -17.24 8.01 -3.94
N VAL A 67 -16.45 7.64 -4.95
CA VAL A 67 -16.06 8.56 -6.04
C VAL A 67 -17.29 9.02 -6.81
N VAL A 68 -18.19 8.10 -7.18
CA VAL A 68 -19.45 8.44 -7.85
C VAL A 68 -20.30 9.37 -6.99
N LEU A 69 -20.46 9.08 -5.70
CA LEU A 69 -21.21 9.93 -4.78
C LEU A 69 -20.59 11.32 -4.63
N GLN A 70 -19.26 11.44 -4.59
CA GLN A 70 -18.58 12.74 -4.51
C GLN A 70 -18.74 13.55 -5.81
N GLU A 71 -18.71 12.90 -6.97
CA GLU A 71 -18.99 13.55 -8.25
C GLU A 71 -20.44 14.03 -8.34
N GLU A 72 -21.41 13.23 -7.91
CA GLU A 72 -22.82 13.62 -7.84
C GLU A 72 -23.03 14.82 -6.90
N LEU A 73 -22.43 14.78 -5.70
CA LEU A 73 -22.48 15.90 -4.75
C LEU A 73 -21.84 17.17 -5.31
N LEU A 74 -20.73 17.05 -6.05
CA LEU A 74 -20.08 18.18 -6.69
C LEU A 74 -20.98 18.80 -7.78
N GLN A 75 -21.61 17.97 -8.61
CA GLN A 75 -22.57 18.43 -9.62
C GLN A 75 -23.77 19.14 -8.98
N LEU A 76 -24.33 18.59 -7.89
CA LEU A 76 -25.42 19.22 -7.15
C LEU A 76 -25.01 20.55 -6.50
N SER A 77 -23.81 20.63 -5.92
CA SER A 77 -23.30 21.84 -5.26
C SER A 77 -23.04 23.00 -6.22
N THR A 78 -22.71 22.68 -7.47
CA THR A 78 -22.40 23.66 -8.51
C THR A 78 -23.59 23.97 -9.41
N ASN A 79 -24.71 23.25 -9.27
CA ASN A 79 -25.93 23.50 -10.02
C ASN A 79 -26.55 24.85 -9.64
N ALA A 80 -26.39 25.83 -10.53
CA ALA A 80 -26.93 27.18 -10.36
C ALA A 80 -28.46 27.24 -10.43
N GLU A 81 -29.12 26.25 -11.03
CA GLU A 81 -30.59 26.15 -11.09
C GLU A 81 -31.18 25.71 -9.74
N LEU A 82 -30.42 24.94 -8.94
CA LEU A 82 -30.79 24.54 -7.59
C LEU A 82 -30.44 25.58 -6.52
N LYS A 83 -29.66 26.62 -6.87
CA LYS A 83 -29.44 27.74 -5.95
C LYS A 83 -30.78 28.46 -5.74
N PRO A 84 -31.24 28.60 -4.49
CA PRO A 84 -32.42 29.42 -4.24
C PRO A 84 -32.15 30.81 -4.80
N ASN A 85 -33.04 31.29 -5.68
CA ASN A 85 -33.01 32.67 -6.13
C ASN A 85 -33.46 33.53 -4.94
N ILE A 86 -32.49 33.86 -4.08
CA ILE A 86 -32.70 34.64 -2.86
C ILE A 86 -33.37 35.97 -3.20
N ASP A 87 -33.05 36.57 -4.35
CA ASP A 87 -33.67 37.81 -4.80
C ASP A 87 -35.16 37.63 -5.13
N ASN A 88 -35.54 36.51 -5.77
CA ASN A 88 -36.94 36.17 -6.04
C ASN A 88 -37.71 35.86 -4.74
N LEU A 89 -37.10 35.13 -3.80
CA LEU A 89 -37.67 34.80 -2.49
C LEU A 89 -37.84 36.03 -1.59
N LEU A 90 -36.90 36.99 -1.65
CA LEU A 90 -37.00 38.27 -0.95
C LEU A 90 -38.03 39.20 -1.60
N SER A 91 -38.22 39.11 -2.92
CA SER A 91 -39.21 39.91 -3.65
C SER A 91 -40.65 39.49 -3.31
N ILE A 92 -40.93 38.19 -3.19
CA ILE A 92 -42.27 37.69 -2.81
C ILE A 92 -42.64 38.00 -1.34
N HIS A 93 -41.66 38.13 -0.44
CA HIS A 93 -41.91 38.47 0.96
C HIS A 93 -42.12 39.98 1.23
N GLN A 94 -41.79 40.86 0.28
CA GLN A 94 -41.94 42.31 0.43
C GLN A 94 -43.31 42.86 -0.03
N VAL A 95 -44.22 42.03 -0.57
CA VAL A 95 -45.48 42.50 -1.21
C VAL A 95 -46.70 42.45 -0.28
N HIS A 96 -46.58 42.85 0.99
CA HIS A 96 -47.79 43.17 1.76
C HIS A 96 -47.63 44.50 2.50
N PRO A 97 -48.07 45.62 1.90
CA PRO A 97 -48.34 46.82 2.67
C PRO A 97 -49.58 46.53 3.52
N SER A 98 -49.40 46.50 4.83
CA SER A 98 -50.51 46.56 5.78
C SER A 98 -51.26 47.88 5.56
N HIS A 99 -52.49 47.78 5.04
CA HIS A 99 -53.47 48.86 5.00
C HIS A 99 -53.96 49.23 6.40
#